data_AF-A0A261BMU5-F1
#
_entry.id   AF-A0A261BMU5-F1
#
_cell.length_a   1.000
_cell.length_b   1.000
_cell.length_c   1.000
_cell.angle_alpha   90.00
_cell.angle_beta   90.00
_cell.angle_gamma   90.00
#
_symmetry.space_group_name_H-M   'P 1'
#
loop_
_entity.id
_entity.type
_entity.pdbx_description
1 polymer ?
#
loop_
_entity_poly.entity_id
_entity_poly.type
_entity_poly.pdbx_seq_one_letter_code
_entity_poly.pdbx_strand_id
1 'polypeptide(L)'
;MASTIYRYLKITTCSLITIVSALSLLHCAYSAAQHRFYLRLTEQPFVSLPVDVVAQTVISLVALIYGTSFIANPFQYIKKDQVTSRPNMRRSTQLSIIHHLRQPGQSDVSRIRHATHTEAATTSTTKFISNSQRPSIGGDSLFRFGFSRITASRQYSTKSSPFADNSNHNANHNSNDMKKQSSRSPDFSNIPGARVPKSVTKSNRVLEISKKQADEAFRSCLEMVRKHDVDSYLAILTMNKKAQPEIVALNALNVELASIRDKVDTRRGDTSAMYRLQFWKDAISSIYGISPLPVPRQPVAIGLCSFASRADHNMLLKLVETRQSTIGDRQFPDINALSEYGKSTTGSLLCLQIDALARISPDTKVLPMAYDVAKDLGAAYAIANIIRATHPLLARGIVLLPVDVMSLNGATPDSLYKKKKLDEACGVTRDLINESKRLLIDARSRIDMVPKAVRPALAATGTITDYIIKTVESNKYDIYSPHLQRRNPLLLWSLLAKKLCSKF
;
A
#
# COMPACT_ATOMS: atom_id res chain seq x y z
N MET A 1 28.11 14.52 -44.66
CA MET A 1 27.07 14.94 -43.69
C MET A 1 25.66 14.64 -44.19
N ALA A 2 25.18 15.24 -45.29
CA ALA A 2 23.79 15.08 -45.78
C ALA A 2 23.30 13.63 -45.90
N SER A 3 24.14 12.71 -46.40
CA SER A 3 23.83 11.27 -46.51
C SER A 3 23.52 10.59 -45.16
N THR A 4 24.19 10.99 -44.08
CA THR A 4 23.93 10.48 -42.72
C THR A 4 22.61 11.01 -42.18
N ILE A 5 22.31 12.30 -42.40
CA ILE A 5 21.06 12.94 -41.99
C ILE A 5 19.86 12.30 -42.72
N TYR A 6 19.99 12.07 -44.04
CA TYR A 6 18.96 11.40 -44.83
C TYR A 6 18.70 9.95 -44.36
N ARG A 7 19.76 9.19 -44.04
CA ARG A 7 19.61 7.85 -43.44
C ARG A 7 18.90 7.90 -42.09
N TYR A 8 19.28 8.82 -41.21
CA TYR A 8 18.67 8.97 -39.89
C TYR A 8 17.18 9.33 -40.01
N LEU A 9 16.85 10.33 -40.83
CA LEU A 9 15.47 10.74 -41.10
C LEU A 9 14.63 9.58 -41.67
N LYS A 10 15.17 8.78 -42.60
CA LYS A 10 14.50 7.60 -43.15
C LYS A 10 14.26 6.50 -42.10
N ILE A 11 15.22 6.26 -41.20
CA ILE A 11 15.04 5.31 -40.09
C ILE A 11 13.96 5.80 -39.12
N THR A 12 13.95 7.09 -38.78
CA THR A 12 12.92 7.69 -37.90
C THR A 12 11.52 7.61 -38.51
N THR A 13 11.36 7.92 -39.81
CA THR A 13 10.04 7.83 -40.46
C THR A 13 9.57 6.39 -40.66
N CYS A 14 10.45 5.45 -41.04
CA CYS A 14 10.11 4.02 -41.07
C CYS A 14 9.68 3.51 -39.69
N SER A 15 10.40 3.87 -38.62
CA SER A 15 10.04 3.52 -37.24
C SER A 15 8.65 4.04 -36.84
N LEU A 16 8.34 5.31 -37.16
CA LEU A 16 7.03 5.90 -36.94
C LEU A 16 5.92 5.13 -37.69
N ILE A 17 6.15 4.75 -38.95
CA ILE A 17 5.20 3.97 -39.77
C ILE A 17 4.92 2.61 -39.13
N THR A 18 5.92 1.88 -38.61
CA THR A 18 5.70 0.63 -37.86
C THR A 18 4.79 0.83 -36.64
N ILE A 19 5.04 1.88 -35.85
CA ILE A 19 4.29 2.14 -34.61
C ILE A 19 2.82 2.48 -34.93
N VAL A 20 2.59 3.36 -35.91
CA VAL A 20 1.24 3.72 -36.37
C VAL A 20 0.50 2.51 -36.95
N SER A 21 1.18 1.67 -37.74
CA SER A 21 0.60 0.46 -38.34
C SER A 21 0.21 -0.58 -37.27
N ALA A 22 1.05 -0.76 -36.25
CA ALA A 22 0.76 -1.66 -35.12
C ALA A 22 -0.42 -1.16 -34.28
N LEU A 23 -0.52 0.15 -34.04
CA LEU A 23 -1.67 0.75 -33.35
C LEU A 23 -2.97 0.64 -34.17
N SER A 24 -2.90 0.79 -35.50
CA SER A 24 -4.06 0.59 -36.39
C SER A 24 -4.52 -0.88 -36.40
N LEU A 25 -3.59 -1.85 -36.44
CA LEU A 25 -3.91 -3.28 -36.28
C LEU A 25 -4.59 -3.58 -34.94
N LEU A 26 -4.11 -2.99 -33.85
CA LEU A 26 -4.73 -3.13 -32.52
C LEU A 26 -6.15 -2.54 -32.49
N HIS A 27 -6.36 -1.39 -33.13
CA HIS A 27 -7.68 -0.78 -33.28
C HIS A 27 -8.63 -1.69 -34.07
N CYS A 28 -8.19 -2.23 -35.21
CA CYS A 28 -9.00 -3.16 -36.00
C CYS A 28 -9.39 -4.42 -35.23
N ALA A 29 -8.45 -5.00 -34.46
CA ALA A 29 -8.72 -6.14 -33.60
C ALA A 29 -9.77 -5.83 -32.51
N TYR A 30 -9.74 -4.61 -31.95
CA TYR A 30 -10.77 -4.13 -31.03
C TYR A 30 -12.13 -3.97 -31.73
N SER A 31 -12.20 -3.32 -32.89
CA SER A 31 -13.43 -3.17 -33.67
C SER A 31 -14.05 -4.51 -34.07
N ALA A 32 -13.23 -5.49 -34.48
CA ALA A 32 -13.69 -6.85 -34.78
C ALA A 32 -14.24 -7.58 -33.55
N ALA A 33 -13.60 -7.43 -32.39
CA ALA A 33 -14.09 -7.98 -31.12
C ALA A 33 -15.40 -7.33 -30.67
N GLN A 34 -15.53 -6.00 -30.82
CA GLN A 34 -16.75 -5.26 -30.52
C GLN A 34 -17.90 -5.66 -31.45
N HIS A 35 -17.65 -5.82 -32.76
CA HIS A 35 -18.65 -6.30 -33.71
C HIS A 35 -19.14 -7.72 -33.34
N ARG A 36 -18.22 -8.62 -32.96
CA ARG A 36 -18.57 -9.98 -32.49
C ARG A 36 -19.33 -9.97 -31.16
N PHE A 37 -19.15 -8.96 -30.32
CA PHE A 37 -19.93 -8.76 -29.10
C PHE A 37 -21.32 -8.19 -29.39
N TYR A 38 -21.44 -7.24 -30.33
CA TYR A 38 -22.71 -6.69 -30.79
C TYR A 38 -23.62 -7.77 -31.38
N LEU A 39 -23.12 -8.60 -32.31
CA LEU A 39 -23.89 -9.72 -32.89
C LEU A 39 -24.40 -10.73 -31.85
N ARG A 40 -23.68 -10.90 -30.73
CA ARG A 40 -24.12 -11.73 -29.60
C ARG A 40 -25.22 -11.11 -28.75
N LEU A 41 -25.34 -9.78 -28.76
CA LEU A 41 -26.41 -9.04 -28.06
C LEU A 41 -27.68 -8.88 -28.91
N THR A 42 -27.56 -9.03 -30.24
CA THR A 42 -28.69 -8.92 -31.19
C THR A 42 -29.14 -10.28 -31.75
N GLU A 43 -28.57 -11.38 -31.25
CA GLU A 43 -28.82 -12.78 -31.66
C GLU A 43 -28.66 -13.06 -33.17
N GLN A 44 -27.99 -12.18 -33.92
CA GLN A 44 -27.85 -12.31 -35.37
C GLN A 44 -26.74 -13.30 -35.77
N PRO A 45 -26.96 -14.11 -36.82
CA PRO A 45 -25.96 -15.05 -37.32
C PRO A 45 -24.74 -14.31 -37.88
N PHE A 46 -23.55 -14.84 -37.63
CA PHE A 46 -22.31 -14.29 -38.19
C PHE A 46 -22.18 -14.66 -39.67
N VAL A 47 -22.42 -13.69 -40.56
CA VAL A 47 -22.26 -13.86 -42.02
C VAL A 47 -20.85 -13.41 -42.46
N SER A 48 -20.44 -12.19 -42.10
CA SER A 48 -19.10 -11.66 -42.39
C SER A 48 -18.67 -10.57 -41.38
N LEU A 49 -17.42 -10.13 -41.49
CA LEU A 49 -16.97 -8.87 -40.89
C LEU A 49 -17.40 -7.68 -41.79
N PRO A 50 -17.54 -6.45 -41.26
CA PRO A 50 -17.74 -5.26 -42.08
C PRO A 50 -16.53 -5.01 -42.98
N VAL A 51 -16.79 -4.62 -44.24
CA VAL A 51 -15.75 -4.46 -45.28
C VAL A 51 -14.67 -3.47 -44.85
N ASP A 52 -15.05 -2.38 -44.19
CA ASP A 52 -14.12 -1.33 -43.73
C ASP A 52 -13.07 -1.87 -42.75
N VAL A 53 -13.47 -2.79 -41.85
CA VAL A 53 -12.56 -3.44 -40.89
C VAL A 53 -11.60 -4.40 -41.61
N VAL A 54 -12.08 -5.08 -42.66
CA VAL A 54 -11.23 -5.95 -43.49
C VAL A 54 -10.24 -5.11 -44.30
N ALA A 55 -10.68 -4.03 -44.94
CA ALA A 55 -9.82 -3.10 -45.66
C ALA A 55 -8.77 -2.48 -44.72
N GLN A 56 -9.17 -2.01 -43.54
CA GLN A 56 -8.25 -1.40 -42.57
C GLN A 56 -7.24 -2.41 -42.02
N THR A 57 -7.61 -3.69 -41.76
CA THR A 57 -6.62 -4.72 -41.37
C THR A 57 -5.62 -5.01 -42.47
N VAL A 58 -6.05 -5.16 -43.72
CA VAL A 58 -5.15 -5.42 -44.87
C VAL A 58 -4.18 -4.25 -45.09
N ILE A 59 -4.68 -3.01 -45.13
CA ILE A 59 -3.84 -1.82 -45.30
C ILE A 59 -2.84 -1.69 -44.14
N SER A 60 -3.27 -1.89 -42.90
CA SER A 60 -2.41 -1.79 -41.71
C SER A 60 -1.37 -2.92 -41.65
N LEU A 61 -1.70 -4.12 -42.13
CA LEU A 61 -0.78 -5.26 -42.24
C LEU A 61 0.29 -5.01 -43.30
N VAL A 62 -0.09 -4.53 -44.49
CA VAL A 62 0.87 -4.16 -45.55
C VAL A 62 1.79 -3.03 -45.09
N ALA A 63 1.26 -2.00 -44.42
CA ALA A 63 2.06 -0.91 -43.85
C ALA A 63 3.02 -1.38 -42.74
N LEU A 64 2.61 -2.36 -41.91
CA LEU A 64 3.48 -2.97 -40.90
C LEU A 64 4.60 -3.81 -41.54
N ILE A 65 4.28 -4.62 -42.55
CA ILE A 65 5.27 -5.41 -43.31
C ILE A 65 6.26 -4.49 -44.02
N TYR A 66 5.80 -3.40 -44.64
CA TYR A 66 6.65 -2.38 -45.23
C TYR A 66 7.59 -1.73 -44.20
N GLY A 67 7.04 -1.23 -43.08
CA GLY A 67 7.83 -0.59 -42.03
C GLY A 67 8.90 -1.52 -41.42
N THR A 68 8.53 -2.76 -41.11
CA THR A 68 9.46 -3.77 -40.58
C THR A 68 10.55 -4.16 -41.60
N SER A 69 10.20 -4.27 -42.89
CA SER A 69 11.16 -4.60 -43.96
C SER A 69 12.25 -3.54 -44.16
N PHE A 70 11.99 -2.28 -43.80
CA PHE A 70 13.01 -1.21 -43.82
C PHE A 70 13.79 -1.05 -42.50
N ILE A 71 13.35 -1.69 -41.42
CA ILE A 71 14.06 -1.73 -40.12
C ILE A 71 14.95 -2.97 -40.02
N ALA A 72 14.58 -4.05 -40.70
CA ALA A 72 15.49 -5.17 -40.95
C ALA A 72 16.72 -4.67 -41.74
N ASN A 73 17.90 -4.71 -41.11
CA ASN A 73 19.16 -4.53 -41.82
C ASN A 73 19.27 -5.55 -42.97
N PRO A 74 19.94 -5.20 -44.09
CA PRO A 74 20.06 -6.11 -45.24
C PRO A 74 20.64 -7.46 -44.78
N PHE A 75 19.92 -8.54 -45.13
CA PHE A 75 20.24 -9.89 -44.70
C PHE A 75 21.71 -10.22 -44.96
N GLN A 76 22.44 -10.58 -43.89
CA GLN A 76 23.83 -10.99 -44.02
C GLN A 76 23.87 -12.32 -44.79
N TYR A 77 24.41 -12.28 -46.01
CA TYR A 77 24.68 -13.49 -46.77
C TYR A 77 25.66 -14.37 -46.00
N ILE A 78 25.21 -15.55 -45.59
CA ILE A 78 26.08 -16.62 -45.10
C ILE A 78 27.03 -16.97 -46.26
N LYS A 79 28.32 -16.68 -46.10
CA LYS A 79 29.33 -17.08 -47.08
C LYS A 79 29.33 -18.60 -47.18
N LYS A 80 29.13 -19.15 -48.39
CA LYS A 80 29.48 -20.54 -48.69
C LYS A 80 31.00 -20.67 -48.76
N ASP A 81 31.49 -21.85 -48.39
CA ASP A 81 32.91 -22.09 -48.11
C ASP A 81 33.82 -21.92 -49.34
N GLN A 82 35.05 -21.45 -49.10
CA GLN A 82 36.16 -21.77 -50.00
C GLN A 82 36.88 -23.02 -49.48
N VAL A 83 36.66 -24.13 -50.15
CA VAL A 83 37.42 -25.37 -49.96
C VAL A 83 38.75 -25.22 -50.71
N THR A 84 39.85 -25.06 -49.97
CA THR A 84 41.20 -25.12 -50.53
C THR A 84 41.94 -26.34 -50.00
N SER A 85 42.02 -27.38 -50.85
CA SER A 85 43.04 -28.45 -50.84
C SER A 85 43.50 -29.02 -49.48
N ARG A 86 42.83 -30.09 -49.02
CA ARG A 86 43.52 -31.17 -48.27
C ARG A 86 44.27 -32.08 -49.26
N PRO A 87 45.32 -32.76 -48.79
CA PRO A 87 45.46 -34.18 -49.09
C PRO A 87 45.33 -35.05 -47.82
N ASN A 88 44.56 -36.14 -47.94
CA ASN A 88 44.58 -37.41 -47.18
C ASN A 88 45.14 -37.41 -45.73
N MET A 89 44.34 -37.82 -44.73
CA MET A 89 44.22 -39.26 -44.44
C MET A 89 42.86 -39.64 -43.79
N ARG A 90 42.25 -40.72 -44.32
CA ARG A 90 41.28 -41.70 -43.75
C ARG A 90 40.01 -41.24 -43.00
N ARG A 91 38.93 -42.00 -43.28
CA ARG A 91 37.60 -41.97 -42.66
C ARG A 91 37.64 -42.42 -41.19
N SER A 92 36.79 -41.84 -40.34
CA SER A 92 35.58 -42.55 -39.88
C SER A 92 34.57 -41.61 -39.22
N THR A 93 33.29 -41.98 -39.28
CA THR A 93 32.15 -41.32 -38.63
C THR A 93 31.99 -41.74 -37.17
N GLN A 94 31.57 -40.82 -36.29
CA GLN A 94 30.20 -40.87 -35.74
C GLN A 94 29.81 -39.57 -35.00
N LEU A 95 28.51 -39.40 -34.79
CA LEU A 95 27.93 -38.34 -33.95
C LEU A 95 27.73 -38.86 -32.52
N SER A 96 27.87 -38.00 -31.52
CA SER A 96 27.06 -38.10 -30.30
C SER A 96 26.80 -36.71 -29.70
N ILE A 97 25.51 -36.34 -29.67
CA ILE A 97 24.99 -35.29 -28.79
C ILE A 97 24.59 -36.01 -27.50
N ILE A 98 25.04 -35.55 -26.32
CA ILE A 98 24.42 -35.89 -25.04
C ILE A 98 24.77 -34.89 -23.93
N HIS A 99 23.93 -34.88 -22.89
CA HIS A 99 23.96 -33.99 -21.72
C HIS A 99 25.33 -33.84 -21.02
N HIS A 100 25.51 -32.67 -20.40
CA HIS A 100 26.12 -32.60 -19.07
C HIS A 100 25.21 -31.91 -18.05
N LEU A 101 24.95 -32.61 -16.95
CA LEU A 101 24.42 -32.10 -15.69
C LEU A 101 25.35 -32.57 -14.57
N ARG A 102 25.30 -31.86 -13.43
CA ARG A 102 25.93 -32.21 -12.14
C ARG A 102 27.46 -32.00 -12.04
N GLN A 103 27.86 -31.62 -10.83
CA GLN A 103 29.19 -31.25 -10.31
C GLN A 103 29.87 -32.51 -9.65
N PRO A 104 30.94 -32.47 -8.81
CA PRO A 104 31.81 -31.35 -8.38
C PRO A 104 33.34 -31.68 -8.29
N GLY A 105 34.13 -30.75 -7.75
CA GLY A 105 35.52 -30.96 -7.28
C GLY A 105 36.60 -30.80 -8.37
N GLN A 106 37.89 -30.63 -8.04
CA GLN A 106 38.53 -30.21 -6.77
C GLN A 106 39.89 -29.52 -7.11
N SER A 107 40.76 -29.31 -6.11
CA SER A 107 42.13 -28.76 -6.12
C SER A 107 42.99 -29.06 -7.39
N ASP A 108 43.98 -28.23 -7.77
CA ASP A 108 45.18 -28.04 -6.95
C ASP A 108 46.06 -26.78 -7.19
N VAL A 109 47.15 -26.67 -6.39
CA VAL A 109 47.94 -25.46 -6.14
C VAL A 109 49.35 -25.47 -6.76
N SER A 110 49.71 -24.38 -7.44
CA SER A 110 51.09 -23.82 -7.52
C SER A 110 50.99 -22.33 -7.93
N ARG A 111 51.63 -21.31 -7.34
CA ARG A 111 52.76 -21.12 -6.40
C ARG A 111 54.18 -21.31 -6.97
N ILE A 112 54.79 -20.19 -7.40
CA ILE A 112 56.16 -19.68 -7.11
C ILE A 112 56.27 -18.29 -7.82
N ARG A 113 56.42 -17.17 -7.08
CA ARG A 113 57.65 -16.35 -6.83
C ARG A 113 58.45 -15.97 -8.11
N HIS A 114 59.08 -14.79 -8.25
CA HIS A 114 59.56 -13.75 -7.33
C HIS A 114 59.01 -12.34 -7.72
N ALA A 115 58.83 -11.34 -6.85
CA ALA A 115 59.80 -10.43 -6.17
C ALA A 115 60.67 -9.61 -7.17
N THR A 116 60.97 -8.32 -6.99
CA THR A 116 61.40 -7.58 -5.75
C THR A 116 61.22 -6.04 -5.82
N HIS A 117 60.86 -5.40 -4.68
CA HIS A 117 61.10 -3.98 -4.28
C HIS A 117 60.59 -2.85 -5.25
N THR A 118 60.46 -1.56 -4.90
CA THR A 118 61.05 -0.76 -3.81
C THR A 118 60.05 0.21 -3.13
N GLU A 119 60.10 0.16 -1.80
CA GLU A 119 59.86 1.14 -0.73
C GLU A 119 59.78 2.66 -1.02
N ALA A 120 58.77 3.29 -0.40
CA ALA A 120 58.81 4.57 0.36
C ALA A 120 57.40 4.78 0.97
N ALA A 121 57.10 4.69 2.27
CA ALA A 121 57.72 5.14 3.52
C ALA A 121 57.48 6.63 3.85
N THR A 122 56.45 6.91 4.66
CA THR A 122 56.43 7.99 5.67
C THR A 122 55.29 7.77 6.67
N THR A 123 55.34 8.45 7.82
CA THR A 123 54.71 7.99 9.07
C THR A 123 54.23 9.16 9.93
N SER A 124 53.24 8.91 10.81
CA SER A 124 52.95 9.70 12.03
C SER A 124 52.38 11.12 11.87
N THR A 125 51.93 11.86 12.91
CA THR A 125 51.14 11.57 14.14
C THR A 125 50.74 12.94 14.77
N THR A 126 49.75 12.98 15.68
CA THR A 126 49.46 14.03 16.70
C THR A 126 48.79 15.37 16.32
N LYS A 127 47.60 15.55 16.90
CA LYS A 127 47.06 16.71 17.67
C LYS A 127 47.72 18.09 17.54
N PHE A 128 46.87 19.13 17.49
CA PHE A 128 47.05 20.37 18.26
C PHE A 128 45.72 20.89 18.82
N ILE A 129 45.78 21.82 19.79
CA ILE A 129 44.63 22.46 20.47
C ILE A 129 44.84 23.98 20.46
N SER A 130 43.77 24.76 20.25
CA SER A 130 43.70 26.16 20.67
C SER A 130 42.25 26.56 20.96
N ASN A 131 42.05 27.57 21.82
CA ASN A 131 40.73 27.98 22.34
C ASN A 131 40.72 29.51 22.53
N SER A 132 39.67 30.20 22.09
CA SER A 132 39.45 31.66 22.26
C SER A 132 37.96 31.93 22.05
N GLN A 133 37.17 32.14 23.10
CA GLN A 133 36.88 33.41 23.80
C GLN A 133 35.89 34.35 23.08
N ARG A 134 35.05 35.02 23.89
CA ARG A 134 33.96 35.93 23.48
C ARG A 134 34.47 37.37 23.28
N PRO A 135 33.63 38.29 22.77
CA PRO A 135 32.81 39.09 23.69
C PRO A 135 31.31 39.12 23.34
N SER A 136 30.54 39.84 24.17
CA SER A 136 29.09 40.09 24.06
C SER A 136 28.79 41.54 24.49
N ILE A 137 27.50 41.95 24.53
CA ILE A 137 26.97 43.34 24.64
C ILE A 137 26.89 43.98 23.23
N GLY A 138 25.81 44.68 22.81
CA GLY A 138 24.51 45.02 23.43
C GLY A 138 24.01 46.36 22.84
N GLY A 139 22.71 46.70 22.76
CA GLY A 139 21.46 46.02 23.10
C GLY A 139 20.26 46.93 22.77
N ASP A 140 19.03 46.51 23.13
CA ASP A 140 17.80 47.34 23.23
C ASP A 140 17.28 48.02 21.94
N SER A 141 16.02 48.45 21.78
CA SER A 141 14.74 48.35 22.54
C SER A 141 13.59 48.48 21.51
N LEU A 142 12.32 48.14 21.73
CA LEU A 142 11.56 47.49 22.83
C LEU A 142 10.50 46.58 22.11
N PHE A 143 9.30 46.18 22.55
CA PHE A 143 8.43 46.48 23.70
C PHE A 143 7.87 45.18 24.29
N ARG A 144 7.56 45.19 25.60
CA ARG A 144 6.93 44.07 26.30
C ARG A 144 6.11 44.61 27.49
N PHE A 145 4.84 44.25 27.57
CA PHE A 145 4.08 44.31 28.82
C PHE A 145 3.41 42.97 29.06
N GLY A 146 3.41 42.55 30.32
CA GLY A 146 2.65 41.41 30.80
C GLY A 146 2.32 41.64 32.26
N PHE A 147 1.31 40.95 32.76
CA PHE A 147 1.06 40.84 34.19
C PHE A 147 0.73 39.40 34.57
N SER A 148 0.99 39.08 35.83
CA SER A 148 0.85 37.73 36.38
C SER A 148 -0.32 37.65 37.36
N ARG A 149 -0.70 36.41 37.68
CA ARG A 149 -1.41 35.95 38.90
C ARG A 149 -2.94 36.07 39.00
N ILE A 150 -3.48 35.01 39.63
CA ILE A 150 -4.50 34.98 40.71
C ILE A 150 -5.99 34.66 40.37
N THR A 151 -6.43 33.50 40.90
CA THR A 151 -7.79 33.08 41.35
C THR A 151 -8.94 32.74 40.37
N ALA A 152 -9.95 32.08 40.97
CA ALA A 152 -11.36 31.97 40.54
C ALA A 152 -11.86 30.70 39.78
N SER A 153 -11.76 29.55 40.46
CA SER A 153 -12.87 28.60 40.70
C SER A 153 -14.12 28.57 39.80
N ARG A 154 -14.49 27.36 39.32
CA ARG A 154 -15.75 26.70 39.70
C ARG A 154 -15.82 25.22 39.25
N GLN A 155 -15.69 24.30 40.21
CA GLN A 155 -16.40 23.02 40.17
C GLN A 155 -17.72 23.19 40.94
N TYR A 156 -18.77 22.45 40.58
CA TYR A 156 -19.99 22.36 41.38
C TYR A 156 -20.15 20.97 41.99
N SER A 157 -20.45 20.95 43.29
CA SER A 157 -20.88 19.78 44.08
C SER A 157 -22.19 19.21 43.49
N THR A 158 -22.57 17.94 43.67
CA THR A 158 -22.94 17.22 44.92
C THR A 158 -23.05 15.71 44.63
N LYS A 159 -23.05 14.73 45.55
CA LYS A 159 -22.93 14.47 47.02
C LYS A 159 -22.76 12.93 47.13
N SER A 160 -22.32 12.24 48.20
CA SER A 160 -21.78 12.57 49.53
C SER A 160 -21.03 11.31 50.08
N SER A 161 -20.31 11.45 51.20
CA SER A 161 -19.57 10.40 51.94
C SER A 161 -20.53 9.52 52.81
N PRO A 162 -20.11 8.63 53.77
CA PRO A 162 -18.81 8.32 54.41
C PRO A 162 -18.39 6.82 54.28
N PHE A 163 -17.25 6.30 54.79
CA PHE A 163 -16.41 6.66 55.95
C PHE A 163 -14.89 6.61 55.71
N ALA A 164 -14.22 7.67 56.16
CA ALA A 164 -13.13 7.75 57.15
C ALA A 164 -12.52 6.45 57.77
N ASP A 165 -11.28 6.44 58.29
CA ASP A 165 -10.07 7.29 58.08
C ASP A 165 -8.88 6.70 58.90
N ASN A 166 -7.62 7.04 58.56
CA ASN A 166 -6.41 6.96 59.43
C ASN A 166 -5.97 5.58 60.01
N SER A 167 -4.73 5.34 60.48
CA SER A 167 -3.43 6.04 60.33
C SER A 167 -2.20 5.16 60.69
N ASN A 168 -1.03 5.59 60.21
CA ASN A 168 0.32 5.47 60.81
C ASN A 168 1.12 4.14 60.89
N HIS A 169 2.44 4.38 60.85
CA HIS A 169 3.63 3.54 61.13
C HIS A 169 3.51 2.66 62.41
N ASN A 170 4.32 1.61 62.65
CA ASN A 170 5.79 1.60 62.54
C ASN A 170 6.44 0.19 62.68
N ALA A 171 7.76 0.12 62.39
CA ALA A 171 8.78 -0.83 62.89
C ALA A 171 8.79 -2.32 62.45
N ASN A 172 10.00 -2.89 62.48
CA ASN A 172 10.32 -4.30 62.20
C ASN A 172 10.12 -5.21 63.42
N HIS A 173 9.76 -6.48 63.19
CA HIS A 173 10.46 -7.58 63.86
C HIS A 173 10.39 -8.91 63.09
N ASN A 174 11.45 -9.72 63.19
CA ASN A 174 11.45 -11.13 62.78
C ASN A 174 11.00 -12.02 63.96
N SER A 175 10.08 -12.96 63.70
CA SER A 175 10.05 -14.30 64.31
C SER A 175 9.04 -15.18 63.58
N ASN A 176 9.28 -16.51 63.55
CA ASN A 176 8.30 -17.49 63.09
C ASN A 176 7.36 -17.85 64.24
N ASP A 177 6.05 -17.93 64.00
CA ASP A 177 5.27 -19.07 64.52
C ASP A 177 3.93 -19.27 63.80
N MET A 178 3.34 -20.47 63.92
CA MET A 178 2.09 -20.80 63.22
C MET A 178 0.85 -20.25 63.92
N LYS A 179 0.05 -19.42 63.23
CA LYS A 179 -1.41 -19.37 63.48
C LYS A 179 -2.24 -19.07 62.23
N LYS A 180 -3.30 -19.86 62.08
CA LYS A 180 -4.20 -19.91 60.93
C LYS A 180 -5.34 -18.90 61.12
N GLN A 181 -5.29 -17.74 60.46
CA GLN A 181 -6.32 -16.71 60.61
C GLN A 181 -6.91 -16.26 59.27
N SER A 182 -8.22 -16.48 59.13
CA SER A 182 -9.02 -16.31 57.92
C SER A 182 -8.92 -14.91 57.30
N SER A 183 -8.43 -14.83 56.07
CA SER A 183 -8.83 -13.77 55.14
C SER A 183 -10.29 -14.01 54.76
N ARG A 184 -11.22 -13.20 55.29
CA ARG A 184 -12.64 -13.23 54.91
C ARG A 184 -12.86 -12.56 53.53
N SER A 185 -12.38 -13.20 52.48
CA SER A 185 -13.03 -13.04 51.18
C SER A 185 -14.45 -13.63 51.28
N PRO A 186 -15.50 -12.94 50.81
CA PRO A 186 -16.84 -13.51 50.80
C PRO A 186 -16.87 -14.75 49.90
N ASP A 187 -17.34 -15.87 50.44
CA ASP A 187 -17.42 -17.13 49.71
C ASP A 187 -18.67 -17.17 48.80
N PHE A 188 -18.45 -16.97 47.50
CA PHE A 188 -19.49 -17.01 46.49
C PHE A 188 -19.79 -18.44 45.98
N SER A 189 -19.21 -19.49 46.58
CA SER A 189 -19.43 -20.89 46.17
C SER A 189 -20.89 -21.34 46.22
N ASN A 190 -21.69 -20.74 47.12
CA ASN A 190 -23.06 -21.16 47.44
C ASN A 190 -24.13 -20.13 47.00
N ILE A 191 -23.91 -19.35 45.94
CA ILE A 191 -24.99 -18.57 45.31
C ILE A 191 -25.96 -19.54 44.59
N PRO A 192 -27.26 -19.58 44.94
CA PRO A 192 -28.23 -20.46 44.28
C PRO A 192 -28.29 -20.19 42.77
N GLY A 193 -28.08 -21.24 41.96
CA GLY A 193 -28.08 -21.15 40.50
C GLY A 193 -26.76 -20.71 39.86
N ALA A 194 -25.73 -20.35 40.63
CA ALA A 194 -24.40 -20.06 40.07
C ALA A 194 -23.75 -21.34 39.52
N ARG A 195 -23.57 -21.41 38.19
CA ARG A 195 -22.85 -22.51 37.56
C ARG A 195 -21.36 -22.40 37.89
N VAL A 196 -20.83 -23.37 38.64
CA VAL A 196 -19.39 -23.50 38.92
C VAL A 196 -18.59 -23.31 37.63
N PRO A 197 -17.62 -22.36 37.59
CA PRO A 197 -16.76 -22.19 36.43
C PRO A 197 -16.01 -23.49 36.19
N LYS A 198 -16.23 -24.14 35.03
CA LYS A 198 -15.40 -25.28 34.64
C LYS A 198 -13.95 -24.81 34.59
N SER A 199 -13.08 -25.45 35.35
CA SER A 199 -11.63 -25.21 35.38
C SER A 199 -10.99 -25.67 34.07
N VAL A 200 -11.28 -24.94 33.00
CA VAL A 200 -10.78 -25.22 31.66
C VAL A 200 -9.32 -24.79 31.58
N THR A 201 -8.43 -25.65 32.06
CA THR A 201 -6.99 -25.67 31.74
C THR A 201 -6.78 -26.03 30.26
N LYS A 202 -7.34 -25.21 29.37
CA LYS A 202 -6.88 -25.13 27.99
C LYS A 202 -5.45 -24.58 28.05
N SER A 203 -4.49 -25.48 27.92
CA SER A 203 -3.21 -25.14 27.31
C SER A 203 -3.46 -24.25 26.09
N ASN A 204 -2.68 -23.18 25.93
CA ASN A 204 -2.82 -22.22 24.83
C ASN A 204 -2.71 -22.97 23.51
N ARG A 205 -3.87 -23.28 22.90
CA ARG A 205 -3.94 -23.97 21.61
C ARG A 205 -3.53 -23.01 20.50
N VAL A 206 -2.21 -22.87 20.34
CA VAL A 206 -1.59 -22.42 19.09
C VAL A 206 -2.34 -23.08 17.95
N LEU A 207 -2.87 -22.28 17.04
CA LEU A 207 -3.81 -22.80 16.06
C LEU A 207 -3.01 -23.56 14.99
N GLU A 208 -3.06 -24.89 15.04
CA GLU A 208 -2.46 -25.78 14.05
C GLU A 208 -3.16 -25.60 12.70
N ILE A 209 -2.69 -24.61 11.93
CA ILE A 209 -3.15 -24.33 10.58
C ILE A 209 -2.51 -25.36 9.66
N SER A 210 -3.29 -26.35 9.24
CA SER A 210 -2.86 -27.27 8.18
C SER A 210 -2.61 -26.52 6.88
N LYS A 211 -1.67 -27.00 6.05
CA LYS A 211 -1.36 -26.39 4.75
C LYS A 211 -2.62 -26.21 3.88
N LYS A 212 -3.55 -27.17 3.91
CA LYS A 212 -4.83 -27.07 3.19
C LYS A 212 -5.65 -25.86 3.65
N GLN A 213 -5.75 -25.62 4.95
CA GLN A 213 -6.46 -24.46 5.50
C GLN A 213 -5.76 -23.13 5.17
N ALA A 214 -4.42 -23.09 5.15
CA ALA A 214 -3.69 -21.91 4.70
C ALA A 214 -3.94 -21.62 3.21
N ASP A 215 -3.87 -22.63 2.34
CA ASP A 215 -4.14 -22.50 0.91
C ASP A 215 -5.61 -22.08 0.65
N GLU A 216 -6.57 -22.61 1.40
CA GLU A 216 -7.99 -22.27 1.32
C GLU A 216 -8.26 -20.84 1.81
N ALA A 217 -7.69 -20.46 2.95
CA ALA A 217 -7.74 -19.11 3.50
C ALA A 217 -7.14 -18.08 2.53
N PHE A 218 -5.99 -18.37 1.90
CA PHE A 218 -5.38 -17.51 0.91
C PHE A 218 -6.28 -17.30 -0.32
N ARG A 219 -6.90 -18.37 -0.88
CA ARG A 219 -7.84 -18.24 -2.00
C ARG A 219 -9.06 -17.38 -1.63
N SER A 220 -9.61 -17.58 -0.43
CA SER A 220 -10.73 -16.78 0.09
C SER A 220 -10.35 -15.30 0.25
N CYS A 221 -9.16 -15.00 0.79
CA CYS A 221 -8.64 -13.64 0.88
C CYS A 221 -8.40 -13.01 -0.50
N LEU A 222 -7.87 -13.78 -1.46
CA LEU A 222 -7.60 -13.30 -2.82
C LEU A 222 -8.88 -12.90 -3.55
N GLU A 223 -9.93 -13.73 -3.49
CA GLU A 223 -11.22 -13.43 -4.11
C GLU A 223 -11.99 -12.32 -3.36
N MET A 224 -11.82 -12.19 -2.04
CA MET A 224 -12.32 -11.04 -1.27
C MET A 224 -11.70 -9.74 -1.76
N VAL A 225 -10.37 -9.66 -1.88
CA VAL A 225 -9.69 -8.47 -2.42
C VAL A 225 -10.09 -8.24 -3.88
N ARG A 226 -10.10 -9.28 -4.72
CA ARG A 226 -10.53 -9.20 -6.13
C ARG A 226 -11.94 -8.63 -6.31
N LYS A 227 -12.88 -8.97 -5.42
CA LYS A 227 -14.27 -8.52 -5.49
C LYS A 227 -14.47 -7.09 -4.99
N HIS A 228 -13.80 -6.70 -3.91
CA HIS A 228 -14.06 -5.44 -3.21
C HIS A 228 -13.01 -4.35 -3.47
N ASP A 229 -11.76 -4.72 -3.73
CA ASP A 229 -10.63 -3.84 -4.04
C ASP A 229 -9.85 -4.38 -5.26
N VAL A 230 -10.47 -4.25 -6.44
CA VAL A 230 -9.89 -4.58 -7.74
C VAL A 230 -8.57 -3.83 -7.98
N ASP A 231 -8.44 -2.63 -7.44
CA ASP A 231 -7.34 -1.72 -7.75
C ASP A 231 -6.06 -2.17 -7.00
N SER A 232 -6.19 -2.58 -5.72
CA SER A 232 -5.14 -3.30 -5.00
C SER A 232 -4.91 -4.71 -5.55
N TYR A 233 -5.94 -5.44 -5.97
CA TYR A 233 -5.77 -6.76 -6.62
C TYR A 233 -4.88 -6.67 -7.87
N LEU A 234 -5.12 -5.70 -8.76
CA LEU A 234 -4.30 -5.48 -9.95
C LEU A 234 -2.85 -5.12 -9.59
N ALA A 235 -2.63 -4.34 -8.53
CA ALA A 235 -1.29 -4.03 -8.06
C ALA A 235 -0.56 -5.26 -7.50
N ILE A 236 -1.23 -6.10 -6.71
CA ILE A 236 -0.70 -7.37 -6.18
C ILE A 236 -0.20 -8.27 -7.31
N LEU A 237 -0.91 -8.35 -8.45
CA LEU A 237 -0.45 -9.10 -9.62
C LEU A 237 0.90 -8.60 -10.20
N THR A 238 1.27 -7.34 -9.98
CA THR A 238 2.56 -6.78 -10.39
C THR A 238 3.69 -7.02 -9.39
N MET A 239 3.39 -7.42 -8.15
CA MET A 239 4.36 -7.61 -7.06
C MET A 239 5.11 -8.96 -7.15
N ASN A 240 6.06 -9.19 -6.24
CA ASN A 240 6.80 -10.45 -6.18
C ASN A 240 5.91 -11.60 -5.69
N LYS A 241 5.82 -12.69 -6.47
CA LYS A 241 5.01 -13.89 -6.15
C LYS A 241 5.26 -14.49 -4.76
N LYS A 242 6.48 -14.36 -4.21
CA LYS A 242 6.79 -14.84 -2.84
C LYS A 242 6.16 -13.97 -1.74
N ALA A 243 5.92 -12.68 -2.00
CA ALA A 243 5.30 -11.75 -1.05
C ALA A 243 3.76 -11.68 -1.20
N GLN A 244 3.21 -12.07 -2.37
CA GLN A 244 1.77 -12.02 -2.65
C GLN A 244 0.89 -12.67 -1.55
N PRO A 245 1.22 -13.83 -0.95
CA PRO A 245 0.42 -14.42 0.14
C PRO A 245 0.25 -13.51 1.36
N GLU A 246 1.32 -12.84 1.78
CA GLU A 246 1.35 -11.91 2.92
C GLU A 246 0.54 -10.65 2.59
N ILE A 247 0.79 -10.07 1.42
CA ILE A 247 0.15 -8.83 0.95
C ILE A 247 -1.35 -9.04 0.70
N VAL A 248 -1.78 -10.21 0.23
CA VAL A 248 -3.21 -10.56 0.06
C VAL A 248 -3.91 -10.65 1.42
N ALA A 249 -3.29 -11.24 2.45
CA ALA A 249 -3.87 -11.28 3.79
C ALA A 249 -4.01 -9.88 4.40
N LEU A 250 -2.99 -9.01 4.22
CA LEU A 250 -3.02 -7.61 4.65
C LEU A 250 -4.13 -6.80 3.96
N ASN A 251 -4.30 -6.95 2.64
CA ASN A 251 -5.35 -6.27 1.89
C ASN A 251 -6.74 -6.83 2.21
N ALA A 252 -6.88 -8.13 2.46
CA ALA A 252 -8.16 -8.74 2.86
C ALA A 252 -8.60 -8.25 4.25
N LEU A 253 -7.67 -8.05 5.20
CA LEU A 253 -7.95 -7.34 6.46
C LEU A 253 -8.43 -5.91 6.19
N ASN A 254 -7.74 -5.16 5.34
CA ASN A 254 -8.15 -3.79 4.99
C ASN A 254 -9.55 -3.73 4.36
N VAL A 255 -9.89 -4.70 3.50
CA VAL A 255 -11.23 -4.85 2.91
C VAL A 255 -12.29 -5.15 3.98
N GLU A 256 -12.05 -6.12 4.87
CA GLU A 256 -12.99 -6.41 5.97
C GLU A 256 -13.20 -5.16 6.84
N LEU A 257 -12.12 -4.55 7.32
CA LEU A 257 -12.17 -3.36 8.18
C LEU A 257 -12.87 -2.15 7.53
N ALA A 258 -12.63 -1.90 6.24
CA ALA A 258 -13.32 -0.84 5.50
C ALA A 258 -14.81 -1.14 5.31
N SER A 259 -15.14 -2.40 4.98
CA SER A 259 -16.52 -2.83 4.71
C SER A 259 -17.43 -2.89 5.94
N ILE A 260 -16.90 -2.83 7.16
CA ILE A 260 -17.71 -2.87 8.40
C ILE A 260 -18.78 -1.78 8.39
N ARG A 261 -18.48 -0.57 7.88
CA ARG A 261 -19.43 0.54 7.79
C ARG A 261 -20.58 0.26 6.83
N ASP A 262 -20.31 -0.35 5.67
CA ASP A 262 -21.34 -0.73 4.70
C ASP A 262 -22.15 -1.96 5.14
N LYS A 263 -21.56 -2.84 5.96
CA LYS A 263 -22.19 -4.07 6.47
C LYS A 263 -23.04 -3.85 7.73
N VAL A 264 -23.25 -2.61 8.19
CA VAL A 264 -24.04 -2.27 9.41
C VAL A 264 -25.07 -1.19 9.07
N ASP A 265 -26.32 -1.41 9.46
CA ASP A 265 -27.41 -0.43 9.32
C ASP A 265 -27.24 0.65 10.41
N THR A 266 -26.66 1.81 10.07
CA THR A 266 -26.35 2.89 11.04
C THR A 266 -27.59 3.40 11.78
N ARG A 267 -28.79 3.22 11.19
CA ARG A 267 -30.10 3.46 11.83
C ARG A 267 -30.38 2.58 13.06
N ARG A 268 -29.57 1.55 13.31
CA ARG A 268 -29.63 0.68 14.51
C ARG A 268 -28.49 0.95 15.50
N GLY A 269 -27.70 2.01 15.26
CA GLY A 269 -26.61 2.46 16.13
C GLY A 269 -25.25 1.82 15.83
N ASP A 270 -24.20 2.60 16.03
CA ASP A 270 -22.80 2.23 15.73
C ASP A 270 -22.26 1.05 16.55
N THR A 271 -22.96 0.66 17.63
CA THR A 271 -22.54 -0.41 18.55
C THR A 271 -22.24 -1.73 17.83
N SER A 272 -22.98 -2.08 16.77
CA SER A 272 -22.70 -3.28 15.98
C SER A 272 -21.39 -3.20 15.19
N ALA A 273 -21.05 -2.01 14.66
CA ALA A 273 -19.77 -1.77 14.00
C ALA A 273 -18.62 -1.72 15.03
N MET A 274 -18.86 -1.13 16.20
CA MET A 274 -17.93 -1.09 17.33
C MET A 274 -17.53 -2.51 17.78
N TYR A 275 -18.49 -3.42 17.96
CA TYR A 275 -18.20 -4.82 18.30
C TYR A 275 -17.44 -5.57 17.20
N ARG A 276 -17.70 -5.28 15.91
CA ARG A 276 -16.94 -5.90 14.80
C ARG A 276 -15.49 -5.41 14.72
N LEU A 277 -15.24 -4.14 15.05
CA LEU A 277 -13.89 -3.60 15.16
C LEU A 277 -13.18 -4.13 16.41
N GLN A 278 -13.87 -4.23 17.55
CA GLN A 278 -13.32 -4.84 18.75
C GLN A 278 -12.94 -6.32 18.53
N PHE A 279 -13.80 -7.10 17.87
CA PHE A 279 -13.47 -8.46 17.43
C PHE A 279 -12.17 -8.53 16.64
N TRP A 280 -11.89 -7.56 15.75
CA TRP A 280 -10.62 -7.52 15.01
C TRP A 280 -9.42 -7.14 15.89
N LYS A 281 -9.58 -6.26 16.88
CA LYS A 281 -8.52 -6.02 17.90
C LYS A 281 -8.21 -7.30 18.67
N ASP A 282 -9.24 -7.95 19.19
CA ASP A 282 -9.11 -9.18 19.99
C ASP A 282 -8.51 -10.32 19.14
N ALA A 283 -8.90 -10.43 17.87
CA ALA A 283 -8.34 -11.37 16.91
C ALA A 283 -6.84 -11.13 16.65
N ILE A 284 -6.43 -9.88 16.44
CA ILE A 284 -5.01 -9.52 16.24
C ILE A 284 -4.21 -9.81 17.52
N SER A 285 -4.71 -9.40 18.70
CA SER A 285 -4.06 -9.73 19.98
C SER A 285 -3.95 -11.25 20.22
N SER A 286 -4.92 -12.05 19.75
CA SER A 286 -4.86 -13.51 19.80
C SER A 286 -3.84 -14.09 18.80
N ILE A 287 -3.74 -13.53 17.60
CA ILE A 287 -2.79 -13.93 16.56
C ILE A 287 -1.34 -13.71 17.00
N TYR A 288 -1.09 -12.66 17.81
CA TYR A 288 0.23 -12.34 18.37
C TYR A 288 0.48 -12.95 19.75
N GLY A 289 -0.43 -13.79 20.28
CA GLY A 289 -0.27 -14.47 21.58
C GLY A 289 -0.37 -13.55 22.81
N ILE A 290 -0.79 -12.30 22.63
CA ILE A 290 -1.01 -11.30 23.69
C ILE A 290 -2.33 -11.60 24.44
N SER A 291 -3.33 -12.10 23.72
CA SER A 291 -4.60 -12.56 24.28
C SER A 291 -4.58 -14.08 24.51
N PRO A 292 -5.12 -14.60 25.63
CA PRO A 292 -5.32 -16.04 25.85
C PRO A 292 -6.52 -16.62 25.07
N LEU A 293 -7.23 -15.78 24.29
CA LEU A 293 -8.31 -16.25 23.42
C LEU A 293 -7.76 -17.00 22.19
N PRO A 294 -8.47 -18.03 21.69
CA PRO A 294 -8.06 -18.73 20.49
C PRO A 294 -8.25 -17.85 19.24
N VAL A 295 -7.28 -17.90 18.32
CA VAL A 295 -7.37 -17.22 17.02
C VAL A 295 -8.68 -17.59 16.30
N PRO A 296 -9.47 -16.62 15.80
CA PRO A 296 -10.71 -16.93 15.09
C PRO A 296 -10.47 -17.73 13.80
N ARG A 297 -11.35 -18.69 13.50
CA ARG A 297 -11.33 -19.48 12.24
C ARG A 297 -11.86 -18.70 11.02
N GLN A 298 -11.54 -17.41 10.93
CA GLN A 298 -11.82 -16.58 9.77
C GLN A 298 -10.69 -16.69 8.74
N PRO A 299 -10.96 -16.75 7.42
CA PRO A 299 -9.92 -16.85 6.40
C PRO A 299 -8.82 -15.79 6.52
N VAL A 300 -9.20 -14.54 6.79
CA VAL A 300 -8.25 -13.43 6.99
C VAL A 300 -7.38 -13.64 8.24
N ALA A 301 -7.95 -14.13 9.35
CA ALA A 301 -7.20 -14.40 10.58
C ALA A 301 -6.21 -15.58 10.42
N ILE A 302 -6.63 -16.65 9.73
CA ILE A 302 -5.78 -17.80 9.36
C ILE A 302 -4.65 -17.35 8.42
N GLY A 303 -4.97 -16.50 7.45
CA GLY A 303 -4.00 -15.87 6.55
C GLY A 303 -2.95 -15.08 7.35
N LEU A 304 -3.36 -14.07 8.12
CA LEU A 304 -2.48 -13.24 8.94
C LEU A 304 -1.61 -14.05 9.92
N CYS A 305 -2.16 -15.10 10.54
CA CYS A 305 -1.41 -15.97 11.46
C CYS A 305 -0.18 -16.61 10.79
N SER A 306 -0.24 -16.89 9.48
CA SER A 306 0.91 -17.40 8.70
C SER A 306 2.06 -16.38 8.53
N PHE A 307 1.83 -15.11 8.87
CA PHE A 307 2.77 -13.98 8.74
C PHE A 307 2.99 -13.21 10.05
N ALA A 308 2.31 -13.57 11.14
CA ALA A 308 2.30 -12.83 12.40
C ALA A 308 3.68 -12.67 13.04
N SER A 309 4.55 -13.68 12.95
CA SER A 309 5.94 -13.63 13.42
C SER A 309 6.85 -12.68 12.62
N ARG A 310 6.32 -11.98 11.60
CA ARG A 310 7.07 -11.14 10.66
C ARG A 310 6.45 -9.75 10.43
N ALA A 311 5.13 -9.60 10.55
CA ALA A 311 4.45 -8.31 10.43
C ALA A 311 4.42 -7.55 11.77
N ASP A 312 4.45 -6.21 11.74
CA ASP A 312 4.33 -5.40 12.96
C ASP A 312 2.90 -5.43 13.53
N HIS A 313 2.79 -5.89 14.78
CA HIS A 313 1.56 -5.87 15.57
C HIS A 313 0.97 -4.46 15.67
N ASN A 314 1.81 -3.44 15.87
CA ASN A 314 1.37 -2.09 16.19
C ASN A 314 0.69 -1.42 14.99
N MET A 315 1.27 -1.55 13.79
CA MET A 315 0.61 -1.09 12.56
C MET A 315 -0.71 -1.82 12.27
N LEU A 316 -0.78 -3.14 12.54
CA LEU A 316 -2.02 -3.92 12.39
C LEU A 316 -3.10 -3.51 13.40
N LEU A 317 -2.73 -3.25 14.66
CA LEU A 317 -3.66 -2.77 15.68
C LEU A 317 -4.14 -1.35 15.36
N LYS A 318 -3.22 -0.44 14.99
CA LYS A 318 -3.50 0.95 14.61
C LYS A 318 -4.51 1.05 13.44
N LEU A 319 -4.42 0.14 12.48
CA LEU A 319 -5.36 -0.02 11.36
C LEU A 319 -6.81 -0.26 11.79
N VAL A 320 -7.02 -0.91 12.94
CA VAL A 320 -8.34 -1.18 13.54
C VAL A 320 -8.75 -0.05 14.49
N GLU A 321 -7.86 0.36 15.39
CA GLU A 321 -8.13 1.39 16.40
C GLU A 321 -8.49 2.73 15.78
N THR A 322 -7.81 3.13 14.71
CA THR A 322 -8.09 4.38 13.99
C THR A 322 -9.46 4.34 13.31
N ARG A 323 -9.98 3.16 12.94
CA ARG A 323 -11.35 2.99 12.46
C ARG A 323 -12.37 2.88 13.59
N GLN A 324 -11.95 2.42 14.77
CA GLN A 324 -12.77 2.32 15.97
C GLN A 324 -13.04 3.71 16.58
N SER A 325 -12.05 4.61 16.56
CA SER A 325 -12.22 5.99 17.03
C SER A 325 -13.00 6.88 16.06
N THR A 326 -12.95 6.62 14.75
CA THR A 326 -13.71 7.35 13.71
C THR A 326 -14.96 6.60 13.23
N ILE A 327 -15.54 5.74 14.06
CA ILE A 327 -16.80 5.06 13.70
C ILE A 327 -18.00 6.00 13.90
N GLY A 328 -19.04 5.80 13.08
CA GLY A 328 -20.24 6.65 13.06
C GLY A 328 -20.21 7.80 12.05
N ASP A 329 -21.37 8.40 11.87
CA ASP A 329 -21.67 9.39 10.81
C ASP A 329 -21.24 10.82 11.19
N ARG A 330 -20.01 10.97 11.69
CA ARG A 330 -19.40 12.24 12.12
C ARG A 330 -18.37 12.75 11.11
N GLN A 331 -18.32 14.08 10.94
CA GLN A 331 -17.30 14.77 10.16
C GLN A 331 -15.92 14.71 10.84
N PHE A 332 -14.85 14.80 10.04
CA PHE A 332 -13.52 15.12 10.59
C PHE A 332 -13.50 16.57 11.10
N PRO A 333 -12.89 16.85 12.27
CA PRO A 333 -12.86 18.21 12.82
C PRO A 333 -12.05 19.16 11.93
N ASP A 334 -10.94 18.68 11.38
CA ASP A 334 -10.05 19.43 10.50
C ASP A 334 -9.36 18.54 9.46
N ILE A 335 -8.70 19.16 8.48
CA ILE A 335 -7.98 18.47 7.39
C ILE A 335 -6.75 17.68 7.88
N ASN A 336 -6.17 18.04 9.03
CA ASN A 336 -5.04 17.30 9.63
C ASN A 336 -5.53 16.00 10.29
N ALA A 337 -6.70 16.00 10.92
CA ALA A 337 -7.32 14.79 11.45
C ALA A 337 -7.69 13.79 10.33
N LEU A 338 -8.18 14.28 9.18
CA LEU A 338 -8.37 13.45 7.97
C LEU A 338 -7.03 12.94 7.42
N SER A 339 -5.99 13.79 7.41
CA SER A 339 -4.65 13.39 6.98
C SER A 339 -4.08 12.29 7.88
N GLU A 340 -4.14 12.45 9.19
CA GLU A 340 -3.66 11.47 10.17
C GLU A 340 -4.48 10.17 10.16
N TYR A 341 -5.80 10.24 9.95
CA TYR A 341 -6.61 9.06 9.62
C TYR A 341 -6.03 8.31 8.40
N GLY A 342 -5.60 9.02 7.37
CA GLY A 342 -4.93 8.45 6.20
C GLY A 342 -3.56 7.84 6.51
N LYS A 343 -2.71 8.52 7.31
CA LYS A 343 -1.41 8.00 7.77
C LYS A 343 -1.59 6.71 8.58
N SER A 344 -2.49 6.74 9.56
CA SER A 344 -2.71 5.65 10.51
C SER A 344 -3.55 4.48 9.96
N THR A 345 -4.29 4.67 8.86
CA THR A 345 -4.97 3.57 8.13
C THR A 345 -4.19 3.12 6.89
N THR A 346 -4.32 3.84 5.76
CA THR A 346 -3.73 3.44 4.48
C THR A 346 -2.20 3.48 4.54
N GLY A 347 -1.62 4.45 5.23
CA GLY A 347 -0.17 4.51 5.45
C GLY A 347 0.37 3.28 6.18
N SER A 348 -0.22 2.92 7.32
CA SER A 348 0.11 1.69 8.07
C SER A 348 0.04 0.43 7.21
N LEU A 349 -0.98 0.30 6.35
CA LEU A 349 -1.09 -0.80 5.39
C LEU A 349 0.08 -0.81 4.39
N LEU A 350 0.43 0.36 3.83
CA LEU A 350 1.53 0.49 2.88
C LEU A 350 2.90 0.19 3.52
N CYS A 351 3.12 0.56 4.79
CA CYS A 351 4.29 0.18 5.56
C CYS A 351 4.41 -1.35 5.70
N LEU A 352 3.32 -2.03 6.10
CA LEU A 352 3.28 -3.49 6.20
C LEU A 352 3.52 -4.19 4.85
N GLN A 353 3.11 -3.59 3.73
CA GLN A 353 3.42 -4.09 2.39
C GLN A 353 4.88 -3.85 1.98
N ILE A 354 5.47 -2.69 2.35
CA ILE A 354 6.90 -2.41 2.18
C ILE A 354 7.73 -3.48 2.89
N ASP A 355 7.38 -3.79 4.14
CA ASP A 355 8.03 -4.82 4.96
C ASP A 355 7.94 -6.22 4.35
N ALA A 356 6.75 -6.60 3.84
CA ALA A 356 6.54 -7.88 3.17
C ALA A 356 7.36 -8.01 1.87
N LEU A 357 7.56 -6.91 1.13
CA LEU A 357 8.42 -6.88 -0.04
C LEU A 357 9.92 -6.91 0.34
N ALA A 358 10.32 -6.17 1.38
CA ALA A 358 11.70 -6.10 1.87
C ALA A 358 12.20 -7.47 2.35
N ARG A 359 11.39 -8.21 3.11
CA ARG A 359 11.70 -9.59 3.57
C ARG A 359 12.03 -10.57 2.45
N ILE A 360 11.58 -10.30 1.22
CA ILE A 360 11.79 -11.15 0.04
C ILE A 360 12.97 -10.66 -0.82
N SER A 361 13.54 -9.49 -0.50
CA SER A 361 14.59 -8.81 -1.26
C SER A 361 15.83 -8.60 -0.36
N PRO A 362 16.75 -9.58 -0.27
CA PRO A 362 17.78 -9.61 0.79
C PRO A 362 18.69 -8.37 0.81
N ASP A 363 18.99 -7.77 -0.34
CA ASP A 363 19.83 -6.57 -0.46
C ASP A 363 19.08 -5.26 -0.11
N THR A 364 17.80 -5.34 0.28
CA THR A 364 16.92 -4.17 0.48
C THR A 364 16.80 -3.77 1.95
N LYS A 365 17.65 -2.83 2.37
CA LYS A 365 17.49 -2.13 3.65
C LYS A 365 16.41 -1.05 3.53
N VAL A 366 15.30 -1.19 4.26
CA VAL A 366 14.31 -0.13 4.45
C VAL A 366 14.79 0.83 5.54
N LEU A 367 14.64 2.13 5.31
CA LEU A 367 14.92 3.19 6.30
C LEU A 367 13.60 3.79 6.81
N PRO A 368 13.55 4.35 8.04
CA PRO A 368 12.31 4.91 8.60
C PRO A 368 11.58 5.89 7.68
N MET A 369 12.34 6.72 6.94
CA MET A 369 11.83 7.70 5.99
C MET A 369 10.98 7.09 4.86
N ALA A 370 11.14 5.80 4.55
CA ALA A 370 10.29 5.10 3.59
C ALA A 370 8.87 4.87 4.13
N TYR A 371 8.72 4.65 5.45
CA TYR A 371 7.41 4.58 6.10
C TYR A 371 6.75 5.96 6.15
N ASP A 372 7.51 7.04 6.28
CA ASP A 372 6.94 8.38 6.29
C ASP A 372 6.42 8.77 4.90
N VAL A 373 7.13 8.40 3.82
CA VAL A 373 6.60 8.48 2.44
C VAL A 373 5.32 7.65 2.26
N ALA A 374 5.26 6.45 2.83
CA ALA A 374 4.06 5.60 2.79
C ALA A 374 2.87 6.22 3.57
N LYS A 375 3.13 6.81 4.73
CA LYS A 375 2.14 7.55 5.54
C LYS A 375 1.62 8.79 4.80
N ASP A 376 2.50 9.62 4.25
CA ASP A 376 2.12 10.85 3.54
C ASP A 376 1.32 10.53 2.27
N LEU A 377 1.65 9.45 1.55
CA LEU A 377 0.82 8.93 0.47
C LEU A 377 -0.55 8.44 0.99
N GLY A 378 -0.60 7.80 2.15
CA GLY A 378 -1.84 7.43 2.84
C GLY A 378 -2.73 8.63 3.20
N ALA A 379 -2.13 9.73 3.65
CA ALA A 379 -2.82 11.01 3.89
C ALA A 379 -3.37 11.61 2.59
N ALA A 380 -2.53 11.75 1.56
CA ALA A 380 -2.93 12.25 0.24
C ALA A 380 -4.11 11.44 -0.34
N TYR A 381 -4.05 10.11 -0.22
CA TYR A 381 -5.12 9.21 -0.64
C TYR A 381 -6.39 9.34 0.19
N ALA A 382 -6.32 9.50 1.52
CA ALA A 382 -7.51 9.68 2.34
C ALA A 382 -8.32 10.91 1.93
N ILE A 383 -7.64 12.03 1.63
CA ILE A 383 -8.28 13.25 1.15
C ILE A 383 -8.89 13.07 -0.25
N ALA A 384 -8.16 12.47 -1.20
CA ALA A 384 -8.74 12.16 -2.51
C ALA A 384 -9.94 11.20 -2.40
N ASN A 385 -9.84 10.19 -1.54
CA ASN A 385 -10.85 9.17 -1.36
C ASN A 385 -12.12 9.69 -0.66
N ILE A 386 -12.03 10.67 0.24
CA ILE A 386 -13.22 11.26 0.89
C ILE A 386 -14.06 12.07 -0.12
N ILE A 387 -13.42 12.79 -1.04
CA ILE A 387 -14.10 13.49 -2.15
C ILE A 387 -14.83 12.47 -3.01
N ARG A 388 -14.12 11.41 -3.43
CA ARG A 388 -14.70 10.30 -4.22
C ARG A 388 -15.87 9.61 -3.50
N ALA A 389 -15.78 9.44 -2.19
CA ALA A 389 -16.82 8.81 -1.37
C ALA A 389 -18.01 9.73 -1.05
N THR A 390 -17.87 11.06 -1.21
CA THR A 390 -18.90 12.02 -0.76
C THR A 390 -20.23 11.84 -1.48
N HIS A 391 -20.25 11.69 -2.82
CA HIS A 391 -21.50 11.49 -3.56
C HIS A 391 -22.32 10.27 -3.07
N PRO A 392 -21.78 9.04 -2.97
CA PRO A 392 -22.53 7.89 -2.45
C PRO A 392 -22.81 7.94 -0.94
N LEU A 393 -22.06 8.71 -0.15
CA LEU A 393 -22.34 8.93 1.28
C LEU A 393 -23.49 9.93 1.49
N LEU A 394 -23.55 11.01 0.70
CA LEU A 394 -24.65 11.97 0.72
C LEU A 394 -26.00 11.31 0.41
N ALA A 395 -26.03 10.32 -0.49
CA ALA A 395 -27.22 9.52 -0.78
C ALA A 395 -27.74 8.69 0.42
N ARG A 396 -26.95 8.57 1.51
CA ARG A 396 -27.33 7.97 2.79
C ARG A 396 -27.53 9.00 3.91
N GLY A 397 -27.43 10.30 3.61
CA GLY A 397 -27.43 11.38 4.59
C GLY A 397 -26.11 11.58 5.35
N ILE A 398 -25.02 10.93 4.93
CA ILE A 398 -23.73 10.92 5.64
C ILE A 398 -22.80 11.99 5.04
N VAL A 399 -22.29 12.90 5.89
CA VAL A 399 -21.24 13.86 5.52
C VAL A 399 -20.02 13.61 6.39
N LEU A 400 -18.87 13.36 5.77
CA LEU A 400 -17.59 13.13 6.47
C LEU A 400 -16.56 14.22 6.23
N LEU A 401 -16.83 15.18 5.32
CA LEU A 401 -15.87 16.21 4.92
C LEU A 401 -15.41 17.07 6.12
N PRO A 402 -14.13 17.52 6.14
CA PRO A 402 -13.59 18.33 7.23
C PRO A 402 -14.38 19.62 7.51
N VAL A 403 -14.66 19.89 8.79
CA VAL A 403 -15.47 21.03 9.22
C VAL A 403 -14.76 22.36 8.96
N ASP A 404 -13.44 22.42 9.11
CA ASP A 404 -12.60 23.58 8.80
C ASP A 404 -12.73 24.02 7.32
N VAL A 405 -12.50 23.12 6.37
CA VAL A 405 -12.55 23.41 4.93
C VAL A 405 -13.97 23.71 4.47
N MET A 406 -14.98 23.04 5.04
CA MET A 406 -16.38 23.38 4.80
C MET A 406 -16.71 24.80 5.27
N SER A 407 -16.30 25.15 6.49
CA SER A 407 -16.56 26.49 7.07
C SER A 407 -15.84 27.60 6.29
N LEU A 408 -14.59 27.37 5.88
CA LEU A 408 -13.80 28.28 5.04
C LEU A 408 -14.49 28.64 3.72
N ASN A 409 -15.25 27.69 3.16
CA ASN A 409 -15.98 27.85 1.90
C ASN A 409 -17.49 28.13 2.09
N GLY A 410 -17.96 28.41 3.31
CA GLY A 410 -19.37 28.67 3.63
C GLY A 410 -20.31 27.47 3.52
N ALA A 411 -19.77 26.28 3.22
CA ALA A 411 -20.54 25.06 2.98
C ALA A 411 -21.08 24.44 4.27
N THR A 412 -22.31 23.93 4.23
CA THR A 412 -22.93 23.19 5.34
C THR A 412 -23.36 21.78 4.88
N PRO A 413 -23.51 20.80 5.79
CA PRO A 413 -24.02 19.48 5.43
C PRO A 413 -25.36 19.55 4.68
N ASP A 414 -26.21 20.51 5.07
CA ASP A 414 -27.46 20.86 4.40
C ASP A 414 -27.28 21.39 2.97
N SER A 415 -26.32 22.30 2.73
CA SER A 415 -26.10 22.87 1.39
C SER A 415 -25.58 21.83 0.40
N LEU A 416 -24.74 20.91 0.88
CA LEU A 416 -24.25 19.75 0.14
C LEU A 416 -25.38 18.76 -0.18
N TYR A 417 -26.18 18.35 0.82
CA TYR A 417 -27.28 17.40 0.62
C TYR A 417 -28.33 17.94 -0.35
N LYS A 418 -28.71 19.21 -0.21
CA LYS A 418 -29.71 19.88 -1.06
C LYS A 418 -29.17 20.30 -2.43
N LYS A 419 -27.85 20.18 -2.67
CA LYS A 419 -27.13 20.58 -3.91
C LYS A 419 -27.39 22.03 -4.38
N LYS A 420 -27.89 22.91 -3.50
CA LYS A 420 -28.34 24.27 -3.87
C LYS A 420 -27.21 25.27 -4.08
N LYS A 421 -26.01 24.98 -3.58
CA LYS A 421 -24.85 25.87 -3.59
C LYS A 421 -23.64 25.15 -4.18
N LEU A 422 -23.58 25.11 -5.52
CA LEU A 422 -22.55 24.35 -6.22
C LEU A 422 -21.15 24.96 -6.03
N ASP A 423 -21.03 26.29 -6.03
CA ASP A 423 -19.74 26.98 -5.93
C ASP A 423 -19.03 26.74 -4.58
N GLU A 424 -19.78 26.71 -3.47
CA GLU A 424 -19.24 26.35 -2.15
C GLU A 424 -18.72 24.90 -2.14
N ALA A 425 -19.48 23.97 -2.72
CA ALA A 425 -19.07 22.57 -2.84
C ALA A 425 -17.83 22.40 -3.73
N CYS A 426 -17.73 23.17 -4.82
CA CYS A 426 -16.56 23.22 -5.69
C CYS A 426 -15.35 23.88 -5.00
N GLY A 427 -15.57 24.85 -4.11
CA GLY A 427 -14.54 25.46 -3.26
C GLY A 427 -13.94 24.45 -2.28
N VAL A 428 -14.77 23.80 -1.46
CA VAL A 428 -14.36 22.71 -0.54
C VAL A 428 -13.55 21.63 -1.29
N THR A 429 -14.04 21.25 -2.48
CA THR A 429 -13.42 20.22 -3.30
C THR A 429 -12.08 20.64 -3.89
N ARG A 430 -11.93 21.93 -4.24
CA ARG A 430 -10.67 22.53 -4.71
C ARG A 430 -9.61 22.52 -3.62
N ASP A 431 -9.95 22.94 -2.42
CA ASP A 431 -9.00 23.02 -1.31
C ASP A 431 -8.54 21.64 -0.86
N LEU A 432 -9.46 20.68 -0.75
CA LEU A 432 -9.14 19.28 -0.47
C LEU A 432 -8.26 18.64 -1.58
N ILE A 433 -8.54 18.90 -2.86
CA ILE A 433 -7.65 18.43 -3.95
C ILE A 433 -6.28 19.11 -3.90
N ASN A 434 -6.22 20.41 -3.61
CA ASN A 434 -4.95 21.13 -3.51
C ASN A 434 -4.05 20.53 -2.43
N GLU A 435 -4.59 20.22 -1.24
CA GLU A 435 -3.82 19.57 -0.17
C GLU A 435 -3.46 18.11 -0.50
N SER A 436 -4.40 17.34 -1.05
CA SER A 436 -4.13 15.96 -1.53
C SER A 436 -2.99 15.94 -2.56
N LYS A 437 -2.99 16.89 -3.50
CA LYS A 437 -1.97 17.09 -4.53
C LYS A 437 -0.64 17.54 -3.94
N ARG A 438 -0.65 18.44 -2.95
CA ARG A 438 0.54 18.89 -2.21
C ARG A 438 1.22 17.72 -1.49
N LEU A 439 0.46 16.95 -0.71
CA LEU A 439 0.95 15.76 -0.01
C LEU A 439 1.47 14.67 -0.97
N LEU A 440 0.82 14.48 -2.12
CA LEU A 440 1.27 13.52 -3.15
C LEU A 440 2.59 13.96 -3.82
N ILE A 441 2.78 15.27 -4.03
CA ILE A 441 4.04 15.83 -4.53
C ILE A 441 5.15 15.69 -3.48
N ASP A 442 4.86 15.97 -2.20
CA ASP A 442 5.80 15.79 -1.09
C ASP A 442 6.25 14.34 -0.91
N ALA A 443 5.31 13.38 -0.96
CA ALA A 443 5.64 11.95 -0.90
C ALA A 443 6.52 11.52 -2.09
N ARG A 444 6.33 12.12 -3.26
CA ARG A 444 7.11 11.82 -4.48
C ARG A 444 8.46 12.54 -4.55
N SER A 445 8.64 13.71 -3.96
CA SER A 445 9.97 14.35 -3.87
C SER A 445 10.93 13.53 -3.00
N ARG A 446 10.39 12.76 -2.05
CA ARG A 446 11.12 11.81 -1.19
C ARG A 446 11.19 10.37 -1.75
N ILE A 447 10.84 10.15 -3.03
CA ILE A 447 10.81 8.80 -3.67
C ILE A 447 12.10 8.00 -3.49
N ASP A 448 13.26 8.65 -3.45
CA ASP A 448 14.56 7.98 -3.35
C ASP A 448 14.94 7.55 -1.92
N MET A 449 14.16 7.95 -0.91
CA MET A 449 14.16 7.31 0.42
C MET A 449 13.52 5.92 0.40
N VAL A 450 12.73 5.58 -0.63
CA VAL A 450 12.05 4.30 -0.79
C VAL A 450 12.86 3.39 -1.75
N PRO A 451 13.40 2.24 -1.29
CA PRO A 451 14.14 1.32 -2.16
C PRO A 451 13.30 0.79 -3.34
N LYS A 452 13.92 0.67 -4.53
CA LYS A 452 13.20 0.30 -5.77
C LYS A 452 12.41 -1.01 -5.68
N ALA A 453 12.89 -1.98 -4.89
CA ALA A 453 12.22 -3.27 -4.69
C ALA A 453 10.87 -3.17 -3.95
N VAL A 454 10.68 -2.18 -3.08
CA VAL A 454 9.45 -2.01 -2.27
C VAL A 454 8.49 -0.95 -2.83
N ARG A 455 8.94 -0.08 -3.76
CA ARG A 455 8.10 0.91 -4.46
C ARG A 455 6.79 0.35 -5.05
N PRO A 456 6.68 -0.92 -5.52
CA PRO A 456 5.41 -1.48 -6.00
C PRO A 456 4.25 -1.45 -4.99
N ALA A 457 4.51 -1.47 -3.68
CA ALA A 457 3.46 -1.31 -2.65
C ALA A 457 2.70 0.02 -2.82
N LEU A 458 3.43 1.10 -3.10
CA LEU A 458 2.90 2.47 -3.22
C LEU A 458 2.18 2.72 -4.56
N ALA A 459 2.44 1.90 -5.58
CA ALA A 459 2.03 2.15 -6.96
C ALA A 459 0.49 2.12 -7.17
N ALA A 460 -0.24 1.33 -6.38
CA ALA A 460 -1.70 1.31 -6.39
C ALA A 460 -2.25 2.67 -5.96
N THR A 461 -1.99 3.01 -4.70
CA THR A 461 -2.45 4.23 -4.03
C THR A 461 -2.05 5.48 -4.81
N GLY A 462 -0.78 5.58 -5.23
CA GLY A 462 -0.31 6.72 -6.04
C GLY A 462 -1.03 6.89 -7.38
N THR A 463 -1.34 5.78 -8.07
CA THR A 463 -2.12 5.82 -9.34
C THR A 463 -3.59 6.17 -9.12
N ILE A 464 -4.20 5.72 -8.02
CA ILE A 464 -5.59 6.03 -7.71
C ILE A 464 -5.72 7.51 -7.32
N THR A 465 -4.80 8.04 -6.50
CA THR A 465 -4.76 9.46 -6.13
C THR A 465 -4.51 10.35 -7.37
N ASP A 466 -3.59 9.98 -8.27
CA ASP A 466 -3.40 10.65 -9.58
C ASP A 466 -4.70 10.75 -10.37
N TYR A 467 -5.43 9.63 -10.46
CA TYR A 467 -6.66 9.53 -11.24
C TYR A 467 -7.79 10.36 -10.63
N ILE A 468 -7.96 10.34 -9.31
CA ILE A 468 -8.97 11.15 -8.62
C ILE A 468 -8.67 12.64 -8.82
N ILE A 469 -7.43 13.09 -8.54
CA ILE A 469 -7.02 14.49 -8.73
C ILE A 469 -7.33 14.96 -10.15
N LYS A 470 -6.84 14.24 -11.17
CA LYS A 470 -7.11 14.58 -12.57
C LYS A 470 -8.60 14.58 -12.90
N THR A 471 -9.39 13.66 -12.34
CA THR A 471 -10.83 13.58 -12.61
C THR A 471 -11.56 14.79 -12.02
N VAL A 472 -11.24 15.19 -10.78
CA VAL A 472 -11.84 16.37 -10.14
C VAL A 472 -11.45 17.65 -10.88
N GLU A 473 -10.16 17.84 -11.20
CA GLU A 473 -9.67 18.99 -11.97
C GLU A 473 -10.37 19.08 -13.35
N SER A 474 -10.47 17.96 -14.08
CA SER A 474 -11.15 17.90 -15.38
C SER A 474 -12.67 18.15 -15.30
N ASN A 475 -13.28 17.95 -14.13
CA ASN A 475 -14.70 18.19 -13.87
C ASN A 475 -14.94 19.53 -13.13
N LYS A 476 -14.01 20.49 -13.22
CA LYS A 476 -14.13 21.84 -12.63
C LYS A 476 -14.39 21.84 -11.10
N TYR A 477 -13.89 20.83 -10.40
CA TYR A 477 -14.09 20.59 -8.96
C TYR A 477 -15.53 20.18 -8.55
N ASP A 478 -16.36 19.69 -9.46
CA ASP A 478 -17.68 19.11 -9.12
C ASP A 478 -17.55 17.78 -8.34
N ILE A 479 -17.87 17.84 -7.05
CA ILE A 479 -17.93 16.67 -6.14
C ILE A 479 -19.07 15.70 -6.46
N TYR A 480 -20.09 16.15 -7.21
CA TYR A 480 -21.22 15.31 -7.59
C TYR A 480 -20.98 14.55 -8.90
N SER A 481 -19.86 14.79 -9.59
CA SER A 481 -19.62 14.25 -10.93
C SER A 481 -19.57 12.71 -10.93
N PRO A 482 -20.35 12.03 -11.80
CA PRO A 482 -20.35 10.57 -11.89
C PRO A 482 -19.01 10.02 -12.42
N HIS A 483 -18.14 10.87 -12.97
CA HIS A 483 -16.79 10.47 -13.38
C HIS A 483 -15.95 10.00 -12.18
N LEU A 484 -16.17 10.53 -10.98
CA LEU A 484 -15.46 10.12 -9.76
C LEU A 484 -15.75 8.66 -9.36
N GLN A 485 -16.89 8.10 -9.77
CA GLN A 485 -17.26 6.72 -9.49
C GLN A 485 -16.72 5.72 -10.54
N ARG A 486 -16.14 6.21 -11.64
CA ARG A 486 -15.48 5.36 -12.65
C ARG A 486 -14.10 4.95 -12.14
N ARG A 487 -13.67 3.73 -12.45
CA ARG A 487 -12.26 3.30 -12.25
C ARG A 487 -11.40 3.76 -13.43
N ASN A 488 -10.10 3.89 -13.21
CA ASN A 488 -9.13 4.12 -14.26
C ASN A 488 -9.07 2.88 -15.20
N PRO A 489 -9.51 2.97 -16.48
CA PRO A 489 -9.55 1.82 -17.38
C PRO A 489 -8.15 1.34 -17.78
N LEU A 490 -7.12 2.17 -17.62
CA LEU A 490 -5.72 1.87 -17.92
C LEU A 490 -4.88 1.60 -16.66
N LEU A 491 -5.52 1.32 -15.51
CA LEU A 491 -4.83 1.11 -14.23
C LEU A 491 -3.71 0.08 -14.32
N LEU A 492 -3.96 -1.11 -14.88
CA LEU A 492 -2.94 -2.15 -15.02
C LEU A 492 -1.74 -1.69 -15.86
N TRP A 493 -1.97 -0.96 -16.95
CA TRP A 493 -0.90 -0.40 -17.78
C TRP A 493 -0.10 0.67 -17.03
N SER A 494 -0.78 1.55 -16.28
CA SER A 494 -0.13 2.53 -15.40
C SER A 494 0.73 1.86 -14.32
N LEU A 495 0.25 0.79 -13.70
CA LEU A 495 0.99 0.02 -12.69
C LEU A 495 2.22 -0.66 -13.29
N LEU A 496 2.10 -1.27 -14.48
CA LEU A 496 3.23 -1.86 -15.19
C LEU A 496 4.28 -0.80 -15.59
N ALA A 497 3.84 0.35 -16.11
CA ALA A 497 4.73 1.46 -16.45
C ALA A 497 5.42 2.05 -15.20
N LYS A 498 4.69 2.30 -14.11
CA LYS A 498 5.24 2.77 -12.83
C LYS A 498 6.23 1.77 -12.22
N LYS A 499 5.95 0.46 -12.30
CA LYS A 499 6.89 -0.60 -11.92
C LYS A 499 8.19 -0.56 -12.74
N LEU A 500 8.10 -0.50 -14.07
CA LEU A 500 9.27 -0.40 -14.95
C LEU A 500 10.09 0.86 -14.68
N CYS A 501 9.43 2.01 -14.52
CA CYS A 501 10.08 3.28 -14.19
C CYS A 501 10.52 3.42 -12.72
N SER A 502 10.25 2.44 -11.85
CA SER A 502 10.49 2.51 -10.39
C SER A 502 9.89 3.76 -9.72
N LYS A 503 8.61 4.06 -10.00
CA LYS A 503 7.84 5.20 -9.44
C LYS A 503 6.49 4.71 -8.87
N PHE A 504 5.77 5.60 -8.20
CA PHE A 504 4.36 5.42 -7.78
C PHE A 504 3.51 6.64 -8.15
#